data_AF-A0A819QZ34-F1
#
_entry.id   AF-A0A819QZ34-F1
#
_cell.length_a   1.000
_cell.length_b   1.000
_cell.length_c   1.000
_cell.angle_alpha   90.00
_cell.angle_beta   90.00
_cell.angle_gamma   90.00
#
_symmetry.space_group_name_H-M   'P 1'
#
loop_
_entity.id
_entity.type
_entity.pdbx_description
1 polymer ?
#
loop_
_entity_poly.entity_id
_entity_poly.type
_entity_poly.pdbx_seq_one_letter_code
_entity_poly.pdbx_strand_id
1 'polypeptide(L)'
;MLSNITACAGSHRLSDACPQNRSVRQVIIHHGYNNRTMENDIAIIHLDEPFDFTDRWISKICLPSTETGSQYPLAGTSVIMIGWGKTERNDTFSDSLQQVTLKVMDDSTSACSNLLYNRTVQICANGPNKGDWVNDMRTGQGVNTWPSGAKYEGPFKNDWRHGVGTYYFPDGQNYTGDWVEGRMTGQGVMTWSNGDKYIGSWFNNHRN
;
A
#
# COMPACT_ATOMS: atom_id res chain seq x y z
N MET A 1 14.26 -30.76 -1.91
CA MET A 1 14.43 -30.19 -3.26
C MET A 1 13.77 -28.82 -3.28
N LEU A 2 14.54 -27.73 -3.38
CA LEU A 2 14.04 -26.36 -3.57
C LEU A 2 14.05 -25.93 -5.05
N SER A 3 14.14 -26.89 -5.98
CA SER A 3 14.72 -26.66 -7.30
C SER A 3 13.87 -25.90 -8.32
N ASN A 4 12.81 -25.18 -7.92
CA ASN A 4 11.95 -24.41 -8.85
C ASN A 4 11.43 -23.07 -8.31
N ILE A 5 11.90 -22.58 -7.16
CA ILE A 5 11.45 -21.26 -6.67
C ILE A 5 12.40 -20.18 -7.19
N THR A 6 11.81 -19.12 -7.73
CA THR A 6 12.53 -17.92 -8.17
C THR A 6 11.90 -16.69 -7.52
N ALA A 7 12.69 -15.63 -7.38
CA ALA A 7 12.25 -14.34 -6.87
C ALA A 7 12.33 -13.31 -8.00
N CYS A 8 11.26 -12.55 -8.17
CA CYS A 8 11.18 -11.45 -9.13
C CYS A 8 11.16 -10.10 -8.42
N ALA A 9 11.96 -9.14 -8.90
CA ALA A 9 11.94 -7.76 -8.43
C ALA A 9 11.70 -6.77 -9.57
N GLY A 10 11.07 -5.64 -9.24
CA GLY A 10 10.78 -4.55 -10.17
C GLY A 10 9.50 -4.71 -11.02
N SER A 11 8.70 -5.76 -10.82
CA SER A 11 7.47 -5.97 -11.59
C SER A 11 6.30 -5.10 -11.11
N HIS A 12 5.48 -4.64 -12.06
CA HIS A 12 4.19 -4.03 -11.80
C HIS A 12 3.01 -4.93 -12.25
N ARG A 13 3.19 -5.73 -13.31
CA ARG A 13 2.15 -6.65 -13.81
C ARG A 13 2.64 -8.09 -13.80
N LEU A 14 1.78 -9.03 -13.39
CA LEU A 14 2.10 -10.46 -13.37
C LEU A 14 2.27 -11.04 -14.78
N SER A 15 1.56 -10.50 -15.76
CA SER A 15 1.67 -10.90 -17.16
C SER A 15 2.95 -10.41 -17.85
N ASP A 16 3.64 -9.41 -17.29
CA ASP A 16 4.88 -8.90 -17.85
C ASP A 16 6.05 -9.84 -17.52
N ALA A 17 7.08 -9.83 -18.37
CA ALA A 17 8.31 -10.55 -18.09
C ALA A 17 9.00 -9.98 -16.83
N CYS A 18 9.53 -10.88 -15.99
CA CYS A 18 10.19 -10.46 -14.76
C CYS A 18 11.43 -9.59 -15.05
N PRO A 19 11.50 -8.33 -14.56
CA PRO A 19 12.62 -7.44 -14.85
C PRO A 19 13.95 -7.95 -14.30
N GLN A 20 13.95 -8.40 -13.04
CA GLN A 20 15.09 -9.07 -12.43
C GLN A 20 14.65 -10.35 -11.76
N ASN A 21 14.99 -11.48 -12.38
CA ASN A 21 14.71 -12.81 -11.85
C ASN A 21 15.95 -13.40 -11.17
N ARG A 22 15.79 -14.05 -10.02
CA ARG A 22 16.86 -14.73 -9.27
C ARG A 22 16.41 -16.10 -8.80
N SER A 23 17.31 -17.09 -8.85
CA SER A 23 17.00 -18.41 -8.31
C SER A 23 17.17 -18.42 -6.79
N VAL A 24 16.29 -19.15 -6.11
CA VAL A 24 16.40 -19.31 -4.67
C VAL A 24 17.46 -20.38 -4.35
N ARG A 25 18.53 -19.96 -3.69
CA ARG A 25 19.60 -20.85 -3.23
C ARG A 25 19.21 -21.60 -1.96
N GLN A 26 18.58 -20.90 -1.02
CA GLN A 26 18.23 -21.46 0.28
C GLN A 26 17.01 -20.74 0.86
N VAL A 27 16.17 -21.48 1.58
CA VAL A 27 15.11 -20.93 2.43
C VAL A 27 15.44 -21.31 3.87
N ILE A 28 15.52 -20.31 4.75
CA ILE A 28 15.74 -20.47 6.18
C ILE A 28 14.41 -20.19 6.88
N ILE A 29 13.74 -21.26 7.30
CA ILE A 29 12.48 -21.16 8.05
C ILE A 29 12.82 -20.89 9.52
N HIS A 30 12.07 -20.01 10.16
CA HIS A 30 12.24 -19.75 11.58
C HIS A 30 12.05 -21.04 12.40
N HIS A 31 13.01 -21.37 13.27
CA HIS A 31 13.03 -22.61 14.05
C HIS A 31 11.79 -22.76 14.96
N GLY A 32 11.23 -21.64 15.42
CA GLY A 32 10.00 -21.59 16.21
C GLY A 32 8.70 -21.51 15.42
N TYR A 33 8.71 -21.75 14.09
CA TYR A 33 7.49 -21.72 13.29
C TYR A 33 6.48 -22.78 13.76
N ASN A 34 5.22 -22.36 13.92
CA ASN A 34 4.13 -23.24 14.33
C ASN A 34 2.97 -23.17 13.32
N ASN A 35 2.69 -24.27 12.63
CA ASN A 35 1.66 -24.34 11.60
C ASN A 35 0.21 -24.40 12.12
N ARG A 36 -0.01 -24.44 13.44
CA ARG A 36 -1.35 -24.35 14.05
C ARG A 36 -1.67 -22.94 14.50
N THR A 37 -0.70 -22.27 15.13
CA THR A 37 -0.86 -20.92 15.70
C THR A 37 -0.40 -19.82 14.76
N MET A 38 0.31 -20.17 13.69
CA MET A 38 1.00 -19.23 12.79
C MET A 38 2.00 -18.33 13.54
N GLU A 39 2.52 -18.81 14.67
CA GLU A 39 3.59 -18.12 15.38
C GLU A 39 4.89 -18.26 14.60
N ASN A 40 5.66 -17.18 14.57
CA ASN A 40 6.92 -17.08 13.84
C ASN A 40 6.80 -17.52 12.38
N ASP A 41 5.70 -17.14 11.72
CA ASP A 41 5.49 -17.35 10.28
C ASP A 41 6.38 -16.40 9.46
N ILE A 42 7.68 -16.66 9.53
CA ILE A 42 8.73 -15.89 8.88
C ILE A 42 9.81 -16.83 8.34
N ALA A 43 10.29 -16.52 7.15
CA ALA A 43 11.43 -17.19 6.53
C ALA A 43 12.33 -16.17 5.83
N ILE A 44 13.63 -16.46 5.79
CA ILE A 44 14.60 -15.70 5.01
C ILE A 44 14.91 -16.49 3.74
N ILE A 45 14.85 -15.82 2.59
CA ILE A 45 15.19 -16.38 1.29
C ILE A 45 16.56 -15.87 0.89
N HIS A 46 17.53 -16.77 0.73
CA HIS A 46 18.82 -16.46 0.14
C HIS A 46 18.76 -16.73 -1.36
N LEU A 47 19.06 -15.71 -2.15
CA LEU A 47 19.18 -15.79 -3.59
C LEU A 47 20.55 -16.33 -3.98
N ASP A 48 20.64 -16.88 -5.18
CA ASP A 48 21.91 -17.26 -5.81
C ASP A 48 22.80 -16.03 -6.06
N GLU A 49 22.19 -14.94 -6.55
CA GLU A 49 22.83 -13.66 -6.84
C GLU A 49 21.98 -12.49 -6.32
N PRO A 50 22.59 -11.35 -5.93
CA PRO A 50 21.85 -10.18 -5.49
C PRO A 50 21.05 -9.54 -6.64
N PHE A 51 19.98 -8.82 -6.28
CA PHE A 51 19.36 -7.88 -7.21
C PHE A 51 20.28 -6.68 -7.49
N ASP A 52 20.16 -6.12 -8.68
CA ASP A 52 20.80 -4.86 -9.04
C ASP A 52 19.96 -3.70 -8.49
N PHE A 53 20.45 -3.08 -7.42
CA PHE A 53 19.83 -1.93 -6.75
C PHE A 53 20.19 -0.58 -7.40
N THR A 54 20.92 -0.57 -8.52
CA THR A 54 21.07 0.64 -9.34
C THR A 54 19.83 0.89 -10.21
N ASP A 55 19.00 -0.13 -10.40
CA ASP A 55 17.68 0.01 -11.01
C ASP A 55 16.77 0.90 -10.15
N ARG A 56 16.29 2.00 -10.74
CA ARG A 56 15.43 2.98 -10.06
C ARG A 56 14.12 2.40 -9.52
N TRP A 57 13.71 1.22 -9.99
CA TRP A 57 12.48 0.55 -9.59
C TRP A 57 12.68 -0.47 -8.46
N ILE A 58 13.92 -0.72 -8.03
CA ILE A 58 14.25 -1.72 -7.01
C ILE A 58 14.98 -1.06 -5.85
N SER A 59 14.39 -1.16 -4.67
CA SER A 59 14.97 -0.63 -3.43
C SER A 59 14.77 -1.59 -2.27
N LYS A 60 15.60 -1.42 -1.23
CA LYS A 60 15.51 -2.19 0.01
C LYS A 60 14.50 -1.52 0.95
N ILE A 61 13.79 -2.33 1.74
CA ILE A 61 12.96 -1.83 2.83
C ILE A 61 13.78 -1.80 4.13
N CYS A 62 13.57 -0.75 4.94
CA CYS A 62 14.19 -0.65 6.26
C CYS A 62 13.52 -1.62 7.24
N LEU A 63 14.32 -2.27 8.08
CA LEU A 63 13.81 -3.04 9.22
C LEU A 63 13.75 -2.14 10.47
N PRO A 64 12.72 -2.31 11.33
CA PRO A 64 12.64 -1.57 12.59
C PRO A 64 13.78 -1.96 13.54
N SER A 65 14.24 -1.00 14.36
CA SER A 65 15.32 -1.22 15.33
C SER A 65 14.79 -1.75 16.66
N THR A 66 15.56 -2.59 17.34
CA THR A 66 15.23 -3.11 18.67
C THR A 66 15.75 -2.23 19.80
N GLU A 67 16.53 -1.18 19.50
CA GLU A 67 17.30 -0.42 20.50
C GLU A 67 16.47 0.62 21.29
N THR A 68 15.29 1.02 20.82
CA THR A 68 14.53 2.14 21.43
C THR A 68 13.29 1.75 22.24
N GLY A 69 13.07 0.46 22.53
CA GLY A 69 12.00 0.01 23.42
C GLY A 69 10.59 0.32 22.88
N SER A 70 9.96 -0.68 22.29
CA SER A 70 8.69 -0.63 21.52
C SER A 70 8.86 -0.05 20.13
N GLN A 71 8.85 -0.87 19.08
CA GLN A 71 8.92 -0.34 17.71
C GLN A 71 8.12 -1.11 16.67
N TYR A 72 6.98 -1.65 17.09
CA TYR A 72 5.89 -1.92 16.16
C TYR A 72 5.03 -0.65 16.03
N PRO A 73 4.46 -0.36 14.85
CA PRO A 73 3.65 0.83 14.65
C PRO A 73 2.50 0.87 15.67
N LEU A 74 2.29 2.02 16.30
CA LEU A 74 1.24 2.21 17.32
C LEU A 74 -0.15 2.02 16.70
N ALA A 75 -1.13 1.64 17.52
CA ALA A 75 -2.53 1.61 17.09
C ALA A 75 -2.96 2.96 16.45
N GLY A 76 -3.70 2.87 15.35
CA GLY A 76 -4.11 4.03 14.53
C GLY A 76 -3.07 4.48 13.49
N THR A 77 -1.84 3.95 13.53
CA THR A 77 -0.83 4.21 12.50
C THR A 77 -1.32 3.69 11.16
N SER A 78 -1.20 4.52 10.11
CA SER A 78 -1.46 4.08 8.75
C SER A 78 -0.31 3.21 8.25
N VAL A 79 -0.63 2.02 7.77
CA VAL A 79 0.33 1.12 7.11
C VAL A 79 -0.16 0.80 5.71
N ILE A 80 0.73 0.31 4.87
CA ILE A 80 0.44 0.00 3.48
C ILE A 80 0.61 -1.50 3.28
N MET A 81 -0.39 -2.12 2.66
CA MET A 81 -0.30 -3.47 2.12
C MET A 81 -0.29 -3.38 0.59
N ILE A 82 0.66 -4.06 -0.03
CA ILE A 82 0.81 -4.13 -1.49
C ILE A 82 0.86 -5.58 -1.95
N GLY A 83 0.33 -5.87 -3.13
CA GLY A 83 0.43 -7.19 -3.73
C GLY A 83 -0.53 -7.42 -4.88
N TRP A 84 -0.40 -8.59 -5.48
CA TRP A 84 -1.29 -9.10 -6.54
C TRP A 84 -2.27 -10.16 -6.02
N GLY A 85 -2.36 -10.29 -4.69
CA GLY A 85 -3.14 -11.32 -4.01
C GLY A 85 -4.63 -11.25 -4.33
N LYS A 86 -5.33 -12.37 -4.09
CA LYS A 86 -6.78 -12.44 -4.20
C LYS A 86 -7.44 -11.61 -3.12
N THR A 87 -8.52 -10.91 -3.45
CA THR A 87 -9.32 -10.19 -2.44
C THR A 87 -10.38 -11.09 -1.79
N GLU A 88 -10.74 -12.20 -2.45
CA GLU A 88 -11.68 -13.21 -1.95
C GLU A 88 -11.25 -14.64 -2.28
N ARG A 89 -11.84 -15.62 -1.59
CA ARG A 89 -11.51 -17.05 -1.75
C ARG A 89 -11.69 -17.56 -3.18
N ASN A 90 -12.71 -17.06 -3.89
CA ASN A 90 -13.06 -17.48 -5.24
C ASN A 90 -12.60 -16.51 -6.34
N ASP A 91 -11.80 -15.51 -5.96
CA ASP A 91 -11.30 -14.49 -6.87
C ASP A 91 -10.05 -14.97 -7.64
N THR A 92 -9.66 -14.19 -8.65
CA THR A 92 -8.41 -14.34 -9.39
C THR A 92 -7.33 -13.43 -8.83
N PHE A 93 -6.07 -13.67 -9.20
CA PHE A 93 -5.01 -12.72 -8.88
C PHE A 93 -5.16 -11.48 -9.74
N SER A 94 -4.96 -10.31 -9.16
CA SER A 94 -4.91 -9.07 -9.95
C SER A 94 -3.69 -9.12 -10.85
N ASP A 95 -3.84 -8.80 -12.14
CA ASP A 95 -2.68 -8.69 -13.03
C ASP A 95 -1.79 -7.53 -12.63
N SER A 96 -2.35 -6.42 -12.14
CA SER A 96 -1.59 -5.22 -11.76
C SER A 96 -1.36 -5.13 -10.25
N LEU A 97 -0.23 -4.58 -9.83
CA LEU A 97 0.12 -4.45 -8.41
C LEU A 97 -0.87 -3.52 -7.73
N GLN A 98 -1.56 -4.03 -6.72
CA GLN A 98 -2.52 -3.27 -5.93
C GLN A 98 -1.89 -2.75 -4.64
N GLN A 99 -2.47 -1.68 -4.11
CA GLN A 99 -2.09 -1.08 -2.84
C GLN A 99 -3.34 -0.70 -2.05
N VAL A 100 -3.31 -0.96 -0.74
CA VAL A 100 -4.33 -0.51 0.21
C VAL A 100 -3.66 0.10 1.45
N THR A 101 -4.24 1.19 1.94
CA THR A 101 -3.88 1.75 3.25
C THR A 101 -4.74 1.10 4.32
N LEU A 102 -4.09 0.54 5.33
CA LEU A 102 -4.70 -0.06 6.50
C LEU A 102 -4.40 0.78 7.73
N LYS A 103 -5.14 0.53 8.81
CA LYS A 103 -4.88 1.08 10.14
C LYS A 103 -4.46 -0.03 11.09
N VAL A 104 -3.34 0.15 11.76
CA VAL A 104 -2.92 -0.76 12.83
C VAL A 104 -3.96 -0.73 13.93
N MET A 105 -4.36 -1.90 14.40
CA MET A 105 -5.37 -2.03 15.45
C MET A 105 -4.71 -2.17 16.82
N ASP A 106 -5.41 -1.68 17.84
CA ASP A 106 -5.10 -2.00 19.23
C ASP A 106 -5.39 -3.49 19.48
N ASP A 107 -4.39 -4.21 19.95
CA ASP A 107 -4.41 -5.66 20.16
C ASP A 107 -5.30 -6.09 21.35
N SER A 108 -5.71 -5.14 22.19
CA SER A 108 -6.69 -5.34 23.26
C SER A 108 -8.13 -5.40 22.76
N THR A 109 -8.41 -4.86 21.57
CA THR A 109 -9.76 -4.84 20.99
C THR A 109 -10.23 -6.25 20.65
N SER A 110 -11.52 -6.55 20.81
CA SER A 110 -12.09 -7.86 20.44
C SER A 110 -11.90 -8.18 18.95
N ALA A 111 -11.91 -7.16 18.09
CA ALA A 111 -11.72 -7.31 16.66
C ALA A 111 -10.30 -7.79 16.28
N CYS A 112 -9.28 -7.47 17.08
CA CYS A 112 -7.92 -7.97 16.88
C CYS A 112 -7.61 -9.18 17.79
N SER A 113 -7.87 -9.07 19.09
CA SER A 113 -7.53 -10.12 20.07
C SER A 113 -8.12 -11.49 19.76
N ASN A 114 -9.29 -11.57 19.12
CA ASN A 114 -9.89 -12.83 18.71
C ASN A 114 -9.20 -13.48 17.49
N LEU A 115 -8.36 -12.73 16.77
CA LEU A 115 -7.60 -13.20 15.61
C LEU A 115 -6.16 -13.62 15.97
N LEU A 116 -5.65 -13.16 17.12
CA LEU A 116 -4.26 -13.38 17.52
C LEU A 116 -4.13 -14.63 18.39
N TYR A 117 -3.20 -15.51 18.04
CA TYR A 117 -2.75 -16.60 18.92
C TYR A 117 -1.71 -16.11 19.92
N ASN A 118 -0.83 -15.19 19.51
CA ASN A 118 0.20 -14.62 20.36
C ASN A 118 0.46 -13.15 20.03
N ARG A 119 0.12 -12.27 20.98
CA ARG A 119 0.18 -10.81 20.82
C ARG A 119 1.61 -10.23 20.82
N THR A 120 2.61 -11.03 21.16
CA THR A 120 4.01 -10.59 21.15
C THR A 120 4.69 -10.75 19.80
N VAL A 121 4.14 -11.58 18.91
CA VAL A 121 4.72 -11.92 17.60
C VAL A 121 3.75 -11.76 16.41
N GLN A 122 2.54 -11.25 16.66
CA GLN A 122 1.52 -11.01 15.64
C GLN A 122 0.90 -9.62 15.83
N ILE A 123 0.51 -8.97 14.72
CA ILE A 123 -0.07 -7.61 14.70
C ILE A 123 -1.32 -7.65 13.82
N CYS A 124 -2.37 -6.92 14.20
CA CYS A 124 -3.56 -6.73 13.36
C CYS A 124 -3.58 -5.37 12.69
N ALA A 125 -4.13 -5.31 11.49
CA ALA A 125 -4.54 -4.08 10.83
C ALA A 125 -5.89 -4.29 10.14
N ASN A 126 -6.70 -3.24 10.06
CA ASN A 126 -7.95 -3.26 9.30
C ASN A 126 -7.91 -2.28 8.13
N GLY A 127 -8.59 -2.66 7.05
CA GLY A 127 -8.75 -1.84 5.86
C GLY A 127 -10.10 -1.12 5.81
N PRO A 128 -10.31 -0.28 4.80
CA PRO A 128 -11.63 0.25 4.45
C PRO A 128 -12.64 -0.89 4.23
N ASN A 129 -13.93 -0.58 4.41
CA ASN A 129 -14.98 -1.59 4.29
C ASN A 129 -15.12 -2.03 2.82
N LYS A 130 -15.55 -3.27 2.57
CA LYS A 130 -15.73 -3.82 1.21
C LYS A 130 -16.55 -2.92 0.26
N GLY A 131 -17.48 -2.11 0.79
CA GLY A 131 -18.24 -1.14 0.01
C GLY A 131 -17.41 -0.05 -0.67
N ASP A 132 -16.14 0.09 -0.30
CA ASP A 132 -15.18 1.03 -0.88
C ASP A 132 -14.48 0.46 -2.14
N TRP A 133 -14.83 -0.77 -2.56
CA TRP A 133 -14.32 -1.41 -3.78
C TRP A 133 -15.45 -2.14 -4.52
N VAL A 134 -15.68 -1.81 -5.79
CA VAL A 134 -16.70 -2.43 -6.65
C VAL A 134 -16.03 -2.88 -7.95
N ASN A 135 -16.09 -4.18 -8.25
CA ASN A 135 -15.42 -4.79 -9.42
C ASN A 135 -13.93 -4.44 -9.49
N ASP A 136 -13.20 -4.64 -8.38
CA ASP A 136 -11.79 -4.30 -8.22
C ASP A 136 -11.42 -2.82 -8.36
N MET A 137 -12.41 -1.93 -8.53
CA MET A 137 -12.21 -0.50 -8.62
C MET A 137 -12.58 0.20 -7.32
N ARG A 138 -11.76 1.18 -6.91
CA ARG A 138 -12.08 2.02 -5.76
C ARG A 138 -13.36 2.80 -5.96
N THR A 139 -14.18 2.81 -4.94
CA THR A 139 -15.37 3.64 -4.79
C THR A 139 -15.41 4.18 -3.36
N GLY A 140 -16.12 5.28 -3.09
CA GLY A 140 -16.20 5.80 -1.73
C GLY A 140 -14.90 6.44 -1.24
N GLN A 141 -14.73 6.61 0.06
CA GLN A 141 -13.63 7.40 0.62
C GLN A 141 -12.31 6.61 0.62
N GLY A 142 -11.20 7.25 0.24
CA GLY A 142 -9.90 6.59 0.25
C GLY A 142 -8.71 7.54 0.26
N VAL A 143 -7.54 6.94 0.44
CA VAL A 143 -6.25 7.62 0.30
C VAL A 143 -5.44 6.90 -0.76
N ASN A 144 -4.86 7.66 -1.69
CA ASN A 144 -3.92 7.13 -2.67
C ASN A 144 -2.57 7.85 -2.54
N THR A 145 -1.49 7.09 -2.40
CA THR A 145 -0.13 7.64 -2.38
C THR A 145 0.63 7.05 -3.56
N TRP A 146 1.19 7.92 -4.41
CA TRP A 146 1.96 7.49 -5.57
C TRP A 146 3.46 7.43 -5.26
N PRO A 147 4.26 6.61 -5.97
CA PRO A 147 5.72 6.56 -5.80
C PRO A 147 6.43 7.92 -5.98
N SER A 148 5.81 8.83 -6.74
CA SER A 148 6.28 10.22 -6.91
C SER A 148 6.26 11.06 -5.62
N GLY A 149 5.61 10.58 -4.55
CA GLY A 149 5.34 11.35 -3.34
C GLY A 149 4.02 12.11 -3.37
N ALA A 150 3.31 12.14 -4.51
CA ALA A 150 1.97 12.69 -4.58
C ALA A 150 1.00 11.88 -3.70
N LYS A 151 -0.05 12.54 -3.19
CA LYS A 151 -1.08 11.93 -2.35
C LYS A 151 -2.46 12.48 -2.69
N TYR A 152 -3.49 11.66 -2.61
CA TYR A 152 -4.89 12.10 -2.70
C TYR A 152 -5.65 11.56 -1.50
N GLU A 153 -6.49 12.40 -0.92
CA GLU A 153 -7.42 12.06 0.16
C GLU A 153 -8.81 12.52 -0.26
N GLY A 154 -9.74 11.59 -0.43
CA GLY A 154 -11.11 11.90 -0.81
C GLY A 154 -11.83 10.75 -1.49
N PRO A 155 -13.00 11.03 -2.10
CA PRO A 155 -13.80 10.00 -2.72
C PRO A 155 -13.17 9.48 -4.03
N PHE A 156 -13.44 8.22 -4.32
CA PHE A 156 -13.17 7.53 -5.57
C PHE A 156 -14.48 7.09 -6.22
N LYS A 157 -14.45 6.97 -7.55
CA LYS A 157 -15.50 6.33 -8.34
C LYS A 157 -14.84 5.65 -9.54
N ASN A 158 -14.96 4.32 -9.62
CA ASN A 158 -14.32 3.52 -10.68
C ASN A 158 -12.80 3.81 -10.78
N ASP A 159 -12.09 3.80 -9.65
CA ASP A 159 -10.66 4.15 -9.50
C ASP A 159 -10.25 5.61 -9.74
N TRP A 160 -11.16 6.44 -10.22
CA TRP A 160 -10.90 7.85 -10.43
C TRP A 160 -11.20 8.67 -9.19
N ARG A 161 -10.37 9.70 -8.93
CA ARG A 161 -10.68 10.74 -7.94
C ARG A 161 -12.03 11.38 -8.30
N HIS A 162 -12.92 11.48 -7.32
CA HIS A 162 -14.28 11.96 -7.53
C HIS A 162 -14.78 12.72 -6.30
N GLY A 163 -15.76 13.62 -6.48
CA GLY A 163 -16.34 14.42 -5.39
C GLY A 163 -15.34 15.40 -4.76
N VAL A 164 -15.59 15.85 -3.53
CA VAL A 164 -14.73 16.82 -2.84
C VAL A 164 -13.54 16.11 -2.21
N GLY A 165 -12.32 16.45 -2.62
CA GLY A 165 -11.09 15.81 -2.15
C GLY A 165 -9.86 16.70 -2.23
N THR A 166 -8.80 16.30 -1.54
CA THR A 166 -7.52 17.00 -1.49
C THR A 166 -6.43 16.20 -2.19
N TYR A 167 -5.74 16.82 -3.14
CA TYR A 167 -4.54 16.30 -3.79
C TYR A 167 -3.32 17.07 -3.33
N TYR A 168 -2.32 16.37 -2.85
CA TYR A 168 -1.01 16.86 -2.46
C TYR A 168 -0.02 16.54 -3.57
N PHE A 169 0.62 17.58 -4.10
CA PHE A 169 1.63 17.46 -5.13
C PHE A 169 2.99 17.13 -4.50
N PRO A 170 3.90 16.45 -5.23
CA PRO A 170 5.23 16.10 -4.74
C PRO A 170 6.09 17.29 -4.29
N ASP A 171 5.82 18.48 -4.84
CA ASP A 171 6.55 19.72 -4.59
C ASP A 171 5.96 20.55 -3.43
N GLY A 172 5.03 19.96 -2.66
CA GLY A 172 4.42 20.58 -1.48
C GLY A 172 3.19 21.44 -1.77
N GLN A 173 2.79 21.58 -3.04
CA GLN A 173 1.51 22.22 -3.38
C GLN A 173 0.33 21.32 -2.96
N ASN A 174 -0.85 21.90 -2.80
CA ASN A 174 -2.08 21.12 -2.65
C ASN A 174 -3.27 21.77 -3.35
N TYR A 175 -4.22 20.94 -3.77
CA TYR A 175 -5.52 21.35 -4.26
C TYR A 175 -6.60 20.68 -3.41
N THR A 176 -7.54 21.45 -2.88
CA THR A 176 -8.77 20.95 -2.23
C THR A 176 -9.98 21.47 -2.98
N GLY A 177 -10.80 20.58 -3.56
CA GLY A 177 -11.96 21.00 -4.33
C GLY A 177 -12.68 19.83 -5.00
N ASP A 178 -13.56 20.13 -5.95
CA ASP A 178 -14.32 19.10 -6.66
C ASP A 178 -13.45 18.33 -7.67
N TRP A 179 -13.72 17.04 -7.78
CA TRP A 179 -13.11 16.10 -8.70
C TRP A 179 -14.16 15.35 -9.51
N VAL A 180 -13.93 15.21 -10.81
CA VAL A 180 -14.69 14.32 -11.69
C VAL A 180 -13.73 13.57 -12.59
N GLU A 181 -13.82 12.23 -12.59
CA GLU A 181 -12.99 11.34 -13.42
C GLU A 181 -11.49 11.67 -13.35
N GLY A 182 -10.99 11.93 -12.13
CA GLY A 182 -9.58 12.21 -11.91
C GLY A 182 -9.16 13.65 -12.18
N ARG A 183 -10.07 14.54 -12.58
CA ARG A 183 -9.76 15.93 -12.95
C ARG A 183 -10.32 16.92 -11.94
N MET A 184 -9.55 17.96 -11.64
CA MET A 184 -10.01 19.12 -10.87
C MET A 184 -11.10 19.83 -11.67
N THR A 185 -12.25 20.04 -11.04
CA THR A 185 -13.42 20.71 -11.62
C THR A 185 -14.15 21.51 -10.54
N GLY A 186 -15.22 22.21 -10.89
CA GLY A 186 -16.09 22.86 -9.90
C GLY A 186 -15.37 23.95 -9.12
N GLN A 187 -15.60 24.03 -7.81
CA GLN A 187 -14.93 25.00 -6.94
C GLN A 187 -13.74 24.33 -6.22
N GLY A 188 -12.64 25.07 -6.09
CA GLY A 188 -11.48 24.55 -5.40
C GLY A 188 -10.48 25.61 -4.96
N VAL A 189 -9.64 25.21 -4.01
CA VAL A 189 -8.55 25.99 -3.45
C VAL A 189 -7.24 25.32 -3.84
N MET A 190 -6.43 25.98 -4.67
CA MET A 190 -5.02 25.61 -4.87
C MET A 190 -4.17 26.41 -3.91
N THR A 191 -3.32 25.73 -3.15
CA THR A 191 -2.29 26.32 -2.30
C THR A 191 -0.92 25.97 -2.89
N TRP A 192 -0.15 26.98 -3.24
CA TRP A 192 1.22 26.81 -3.72
C TRP A 192 2.19 26.62 -2.57
N SER A 193 3.37 26.07 -2.86
CA SER A 193 4.42 25.80 -1.87
C SER A 193 4.99 27.07 -1.22
N ASN A 194 4.82 28.24 -1.84
CA ASN A 194 5.12 29.55 -1.26
C ASN A 194 4.00 30.10 -0.34
N GLY A 195 2.88 29.38 -0.20
CA GLY A 195 1.73 29.76 0.61
C GLY A 195 0.65 30.55 -0.13
N ASP A 196 0.88 30.94 -1.39
CA ASP A 196 -0.14 31.62 -2.20
C ASP A 196 -1.35 30.72 -2.38
N LYS A 197 -2.53 31.34 -2.53
CA LYS A 197 -3.79 30.62 -2.73
C LYS A 197 -4.59 31.19 -3.89
N TYR A 198 -5.19 30.28 -4.64
CA TYR A 198 -6.24 30.61 -5.61
C TYR A 198 -7.51 29.90 -5.17
N ILE A 199 -8.58 30.68 -5.05
CA ILE A 199 -9.92 30.22 -4.68
C ILE A 199 -10.82 30.58 -5.86
N GLY A 200 -11.33 29.57 -6.55
CA GLY A 200 -12.13 29.81 -7.74
C GLY A 200 -12.55 28.55 -8.46
N SER A 201 -13.12 28.75 -9.65
CA SER A 201 -13.64 27.66 -10.47
C SER A 201 -12.54 26.98 -11.30
N TRP A 202 -12.67 25.66 -11.43
CA TRP A 202 -11.79 24.80 -12.20
C TRP A 202 -12.59 24.04 -13.26
N PHE A 203 -11.96 23.78 -14.40
CA PHE A 203 -12.49 22.91 -15.44
C PHE A 203 -11.35 22.11 -16.06
N ASN A 204 -11.45 20.77 -16.01
CA ASN A 204 -10.46 19.85 -16.57
C ASN A 204 -9.01 20.19 -16.18
N ASN A 205 -8.76 20.42 -14.89
CA ASN A 205 -7.44 20.80 -14.32
C ASN A 205 -6.96 22.23 -14.61
N HIS A 206 -7.76 23.06 -15.27
CA HIS A 206 -7.43 24.46 -15.54
C HIS A 206 -8.29 25.41 -14.70
N ARG A 207 -7.68 26.50 -14.25
CA ARG A 207 -8.38 27.62 -13.61
C ARG A 207 -9.19 28.35 -14.68
N ASN A 208 -10.45 28.68 -14.37
CA ASN A 208 -11.24 29.60 -15.17
C ASN A 208 -10.99 31.07 -14.77
#